data_AF-A0A395V7R5-F1
#
_entry.id   AF-A0A395V7R5-F1
#
_cell.length_a   1.000
_cell.length_b   1.000
_cell.length_c   1.000
_cell.angle_alpha   90.00
_cell.angle_beta   90.00
_cell.angle_gamma   90.00
#
_symmetry.space_group_name_H-M   'P 1'
#
loop_
_entity.id
_entity.type
_entity.pdbx_description
1 polymer ?
#
loop_
_entity_poly.entity_id
_entity_poly.type
_entity_poly.pdbx_seq_one_letter_code
_entity_poly.pdbx_strand_id
1 'polypeptide(L)'
;MNFEFIRECRLESDELQAMYDNVLQELERAEHYYWRKPQECGIILRQTTERICRIYNTYYQIGYPGNASLEEFLCYTDENEHNVMVSRFLSVVRKEQRDRLNKLRVLGDDCIWGEEAPDQGMTFEDRMGQNARHMMETMMEVTKDMCEKINKRDDVFDEFFLEEALPETKEEAGKETLAAAEIKTSAENTKKSLFARIFHR
;
A
#
# COMPACT_ATOMS: atom_id res chain seq x y z
N MET A 1 -8.77 -4.19 7.71
CA MET A 1 -7.74 -4.07 6.66
C MET A 1 -8.41 -3.47 5.45
N ASN A 2 -7.76 -2.55 4.75
CA ASN A 2 -8.28 -1.89 3.55
C ASN A 2 -8.53 -2.88 2.39
N PHE A 3 -7.69 -3.91 2.30
CA PHE A 3 -7.69 -4.87 1.19
C PHE A 3 -8.46 -6.17 1.47
N GLU A 4 -9.34 -6.18 2.48
CA GLU A 4 -10.07 -7.38 2.94
C GLU A 4 -10.94 -8.00 1.83
N PHE A 5 -11.48 -7.19 0.93
CA PHE A 5 -12.32 -7.63 -0.19
C PHE A 5 -11.64 -8.67 -1.10
N ILE A 6 -10.30 -8.74 -1.12
CA ILE A 6 -9.55 -9.74 -1.88
C ILE A 6 -9.85 -11.15 -1.36
N ARG A 7 -10.13 -11.35 -0.06
CA ARG A 7 -10.47 -12.68 0.52
C ARG A 7 -11.73 -13.30 -0.08
N GLU A 8 -12.61 -12.45 -0.58
CA GLU A 8 -13.87 -12.90 -1.15
C GLU A 8 -13.73 -13.31 -2.63
N CYS A 9 -12.56 -13.12 -3.22
CA CYS A 9 -12.21 -13.63 -4.54
C CYS A 9 -11.96 -15.13 -4.47
N ARG A 10 -12.79 -15.90 -5.19
CA ARG A 10 -12.62 -17.35 -5.36
C ARG A 10 -12.17 -17.64 -6.77
N LEU A 11 -11.09 -18.41 -6.90
CA LEU A 11 -10.54 -18.82 -8.19
C LEU A 11 -10.64 -20.34 -8.38
N GLU A 12 -10.82 -20.75 -9.63
CA GLU A 12 -10.92 -22.18 -9.98
C GLU A 12 -9.56 -22.90 -9.92
N SER A 13 -8.46 -22.15 -10.02
CA SER A 13 -7.10 -22.68 -9.97
C SER A 13 -6.50 -22.48 -8.58
N ASP A 14 -6.03 -23.58 -7.97
CA ASP A 14 -5.29 -23.57 -6.70
C ASP A 14 -4.04 -22.70 -6.78
N GLU A 15 -3.37 -22.66 -7.94
CA GLU A 15 -2.21 -21.81 -8.17
C GLU A 15 -2.59 -20.33 -8.09
N LEU A 16 -3.63 -19.92 -8.82
CA LEU A 16 -4.07 -18.53 -8.80
C LEU A 16 -4.61 -18.12 -7.43
N GLN A 17 -5.32 -19.02 -6.74
CA GLN A 17 -5.80 -18.78 -5.39
C GLN A 17 -4.62 -18.53 -4.43
N ALA A 18 -3.59 -19.36 -4.49
CA ALA A 18 -2.38 -19.16 -3.69
C ALA A 18 -1.67 -17.83 -4.02
N MET A 19 -1.68 -17.39 -5.28
CA MET A 19 -1.12 -16.08 -5.65
C MET A 19 -1.92 -14.92 -5.04
N TYR A 20 -3.25 -15.02 -4.99
CA TYR A 20 -4.12 -14.04 -4.33
C TYR A 20 -3.86 -13.97 -2.82
N ASP A 21 -3.77 -15.13 -2.17
CA ASP A 21 -3.48 -15.21 -0.74
C ASP A 21 -2.12 -14.57 -0.40
N ASN A 22 -1.12 -14.76 -1.26
CA ASN A 22 0.19 -14.11 -1.13
C ASN A 22 0.10 -12.58 -1.31
N VAL A 23 -0.69 -12.09 -2.28
CA VAL A 23 -0.91 -10.64 -2.45
C VAL A 23 -1.54 -10.06 -1.20
N LEU A 24 -2.57 -10.72 -0.66
CA LEU A 24 -3.23 -10.26 0.55
C LEU A 24 -2.29 -10.22 1.76
N GLN A 25 -1.50 -11.28 1.95
CA GLN A 25 -0.52 -11.33 3.04
C GLN A 25 0.51 -10.19 2.96
N GLU A 26 0.97 -9.85 1.75
CA GLU A 26 1.90 -8.73 1.58
C GLU A 26 1.22 -7.37 1.82
N LEU A 27 -0.05 -7.23 1.45
CA LEU A 27 -0.83 -6.02 1.76
C LEU A 27 -1.04 -5.84 3.27
N GLU A 28 -1.35 -6.92 4.01
CA GLU A 28 -1.39 -6.92 5.48
C GLU A 28 -0.06 -6.46 6.09
N ARG A 29 1.07 -6.93 5.53
CA ARG A 29 2.40 -6.53 5.97
C ARG A 29 2.70 -5.07 5.64
N ALA A 30 2.30 -4.59 4.46
CA ALA A 30 2.46 -3.19 4.08
C ALA A 30 1.68 -2.26 5.03
N GLU A 31 0.42 -2.58 5.34
CA GLU A 31 -0.38 -1.81 6.30
C GLU A 31 0.29 -1.73 7.68
N HIS A 32 0.92 -2.82 8.13
CA HIS A 32 1.65 -2.85 9.40
C HIS A 32 2.86 -1.90 9.44
N TYR A 33 3.54 -1.72 8.31
CA TYR A 33 4.73 -0.87 8.23
C TYR A 33 4.41 0.59 7.91
N TYR A 34 3.22 0.89 7.43
CA TYR A 34 2.82 2.22 6.94
C TYR A 34 3.32 3.38 7.82
N TRP A 35 2.97 3.38 9.11
CA TRP A 35 3.36 4.45 10.05
C TRP A 35 4.80 4.36 10.54
N ARG A 36 5.34 3.14 10.70
CA ARG A 36 6.60 2.91 11.42
C ARG A 36 7.82 2.99 10.53
N LYS A 37 7.66 2.50 9.31
CA LYS A 37 8.69 2.26 8.31
C LYS A 37 8.10 2.48 6.92
N PRO A 38 7.79 3.74 6.54
CA PRO A 38 7.15 4.04 5.27
C PRO A 38 7.95 3.56 4.05
N GLN A 39 9.29 3.57 4.16
CA GLN A 39 10.17 3.00 3.14
C GLN A 39 9.89 1.51 2.93
N GLU A 40 9.92 0.69 3.99
CA GLU A 40 9.62 -0.74 3.91
C GLU A 40 8.18 -1.01 3.44
N CYS A 41 7.22 -0.17 3.83
CA CYS A 41 5.87 -0.21 3.27
C CYS A 41 5.91 -0.07 1.74
N GLY A 42 6.59 0.95 1.22
CA GLY A 42 6.75 1.15 -0.23
C GLY A 42 7.46 -0.01 -0.94
N ILE A 43 8.52 -0.57 -0.33
CA ILE A 43 9.24 -1.73 -0.87
C ILE A 43 8.31 -2.94 -0.99
N ILE A 44 7.50 -3.23 0.03
CA ILE A 44 6.52 -4.32 -0.01
C ILE A 44 5.48 -4.08 -1.10
N LEU A 45 4.93 -2.86 -1.19
CA LEU A 45 3.95 -2.51 -2.22
C LEU A 45 4.51 -2.67 -3.64
N ARG A 46 5.78 -2.35 -3.86
CA ARG A 46 6.48 -2.58 -5.14
C ARG A 46 6.55 -4.09 -5.45
N GLN A 47 6.92 -4.91 -4.47
CA GLN A 47 6.96 -6.37 -4.64
C GLN A 47 5.56 -6.95 -4.86
N THR A 48 4.53 -6.43 -4.20
CA THR A 48 3.13 -6.80 -4.43
C THR A 48 2.68 -6.45 -5.84
N THR A 49 3.10 -5.30 -6.37
CA THR A 49 2.82 -4.90 -7.76
C THR A 49 3.35 -5.91 -8.77
N GLU A 50 4.55 -6.44 -8.54
CA GLU A 50 5.13 -7.51 -9.36
C GLU A 50 4.32 -8.80 -9.28
N ARG A 51 3.88 -9.19 -8.07
CA ARG A 51 3.02 -10.36 -7.88
C ARG A 51 1.69 -10.22 -8.62
N ILE A 52 1.09 -9.03 -8.62
CA ILE A 52 -0.13 -8.73 -9.40
C ILE A 52 0.14 -8.89 -10.91
N CYS A 53 1.30 -8.43 -11.39
CA CYS A 53 1.68 -8.66 -12.80
C CYS A 53 1.85 -10.16 -13.11
N ARG A 54 2.40 -10.94 -12.18
CA ARG A 54 2.48 -12.40 -12.32
C ARG A 54 1.10 -13.07 -12.31
N ILE A 55 0.16 -12.59 -11.51
CA ILE A 55 -1.25 -13.06 -11.56
C ILE A 55 -1.82 -12.85 -12.95
N TYR A 56 -1.67 -11.65 -13.52
CA TYR A 56 -2.12 -11.38 -14.89
C TYR A 56 -1.42 -12.27 -15.92
N ASN A 57 -0.11 -12.51 -15.75
CA ASN A 57 0.66 -13.43 -16.60
C ASN A 57 0.09 -14.86 -16.58
N THR A 58 -0.21 -15.39 -15.40
CA THR A 58 -0.78 -16.73 -15.25
C THR A 58 -2.21 -16.78 -15.77
N TYR A 59 -3.08 -15.84 -15.38
CA TYR A 59 -4.49 -15.84 -15.74
C TYR A 59 -4.71 -15.69 -17.26
N TYR A 60 -3.98 -14.78 -17.91
CA TYR A 60 -4.09 -14.56 -19.36
C TYR A 60 -3.12 -15.41 -20.19
N GLN A 61 -2.32 -16.28 -19.56
CA GLN A 61 -1.36 -17.16 -20.22
C GLN A 61 -0.40 -16.40 -21.16
N ILE A 62 0.12 -15.27 -20.69
CA ILE A 62 0.89 -14.33 -21.52
C ILE A 62 2.24 -14.95 -21.91
N GLY A 63 2.86 -15.70 -21.00
CA GLY A 63 4.03 -16.54 -21.26
C GLY A 63 5.35 -16.01 -20.71
N TYR A 64 5.33 -15.01 -19.83
CA TYR A 64 6.54 -14.63 -19.09
C TYR A 64 6.96 -15.75 -18.13
N PRO A 65 8.27 -15.89 -17.84
CA PRO A 65 8.74 -16.82 -16.83
C PRO A 65 8.22 -16.44 -15.44
N GLY A 66 8.04 -17.43 -14.55
CA GLY A 66 7.44 -17.21 -13.23
C GLY A 66 8.24 -16.30 -12.28
N ASN A 67 9.50 -16.01 -12.62
CA ASN A 67 10.39 -15.09 -11.92
C ASN A 67 10.55 -13.73 -12.62
N ALA A 68 9.74 -13.42 -13.63
CA ALA A 68 9.78 -12.13 -14.30
C ALA A 68 9.59 -10.97 -13.30
N SER A 69 10.44 -9.97 -13.46
CA SER A 69 10.45 -8.70 -12.76
C SER A 69 9.36 -7.76 -13.27
N LEU A 70 9.00 -6.76 -12.47
CA LEU A 70 8.03 -5.74 -12.89
C LEU A 70 8.51 -4.92 -14.10
N GLU A 71 9.82 -4.68 -14.24
CA GLU A 71 10.41 -4.02 -15.40
C GLU A 71 10.20 -4.86 -16.66
N GLU A 72 10.34 -6.18 -16.58
CA GLU A 72 10.09 -7.06 -17.71
C GLU A 72 8.62 -7.00 -18.18
N PHE A 73 7.67 -6.76 -17.28
CA PHE A 73 6.27 -6.59 -17.64
C PHE A 73 5.95 -5.21 -18.23
N LEU A 74 6.63 -4.16 -17.78
CA LEU A 74 6.20 -2.77 -18.01
C LEU A 74 7.12 -1.96 -18.94
N CYS A 75 8.37 -2.38 -19.15
CA CYS A 75 9.37 -1.60 -19.87
C CYS A 75 9.73 -2.25 -21.21
N TYR A 76 9.64 -1.46 -22.27
CA TYR A 76 10.25 -1.79 -23.56
C TYR A 76 11.77 -1.72 -23.47
N THR A 77 12.44 -2.58 -24.23
CA THR A 77 13.91 -2.67 -24.35
C THR A 77 14.31 -2.60 -25.83
N ASP A 78 15.59 -2.80 -26.14
CA ASP A 78 16.06 -2.94 -27.52
C ASP A 78 15.78 -4.33 -28.12
N GLU A 79 15.22 -5.27 -27.34
CA GLU A 79 14.94 -6.63 -27.78
C GLU A 79 13.50 -6.76 -28.32
N ASN A 80 13.37 -7.04 -29.62
CA ASN A 80 12.05 -7.09 -30.26
C ASN A 80 11.15 -8.21 -29.71
N GLU A 81 11.70 -9.38 -29.36
CA GLU A 81 10.93 -10.50 -28.78
C GLU A 81 10.33 -10.11 -27.42
N HIS A 82 11.13 -9.46 -26.57
CA HIS A 82 10.67 -8.89 -25.31
C HIS A 82 9.57 -7.85 -25.52
N ASN A 83 9.75 -6.93 -26.47
CA ASN A 83 8.78 -5.88 -26.76
C ASN A 83 7.42 -6.42 -27.25
N VAL A 84 7.41 -7.56 -27.94
CA VAL A 84 6.18 -8.28 -28.30
C VAL A 84 5.47 -8.78 -27.04
N MET A 85 6.22 -9.35 -26.09
CA MET A 85 5.67 -9.81 -24.81
C MET A 85 5.12 -8.66 -23.97
N VAL A 86 5.85 -7.53 -23.89
CA VAL A 86 5.38 -6.31 -23.20
C VAL A 86 4.08 -5.83 -23.84
N SER A 87 4.02 -5.79 -25.17
CA SER A 87 2.80 -5.37 -25.88
C SER A 87 1.62 -6.29 -25.61
N ARG A 88 1.84 -7.60 -25.54
CA ARG A 88 0.80 -8.58 -25.15
C ARG A 88 0.34 -8.34 -23.72
N PHE A 89 1.26 -8.18 -22.78
CA PHE A 89 0.92 -7.90 -21.39
C PHE A 89 0.11 -6.61 -21.25
N LEU A 90 0.64 -5.53 -21.82
CA LEU A 90 -0.04 -4.25 -21.79
C LEU A 90 -1.43 -4.40 -22.42
N SER A 91 -1.62 -5.14 -23.53
CA SER A 91 -2.94 -5.29 -24.16
C SER A 91 -4.06 -5.81 -23.23
N VAL A 92 -3.75 -6.65 -22.23
CA VAL A 92 -4.74 -7.20 -21.30
C VAL A 92 -4.96 -6.32 -20.06
N VAL A 93 -4.02 -5.45 -19.72
CA VAL A 93 -4.19 -4.40 -18.70
C VAL A 93 -4.71 -3.10 -19.36
N ARG A 94 -5.78 -2.50 -18.84
CA ARG A 94 -6.35 -1.26 -19.46
C ARG A 94 -5.35 -0.12 -19.29
N LYS A 95 -5.44 0.95 -20.10
CA LYS A 95 -4.52 2.10 -20.02
C LYS A 95 -4.39 2.62 -18.58
N GLU A 96 -5.51 2.82 -17.88
CA GLU A 96 -5.51 3.31 -16.50
C GLU A 96 -4.76 2.39 -15.55
N GLN A 97 -4.99 1.08 -15.64
CA GLN A 97 -4.25 0.09 -14.87
C GLN A 97 -2.75 0.08 -15.18
N ARG A 98 -2.35 0.25 -16.45
CA ARG A 98 -0.93 0.37 -16.83
C ARG A 98 -0.29 1.57 -16.16
N ASP A 99 -0.98 2.72 -16.20
CA ASP A 99 -0.51 3.97 -15.62
C ASP A 99 -0.33 3.81 -14.10
N ARG A 100 -1.25 3.10 -13.42
CA ARG A 100 -1.15 2.79 -11.98
C ARG A 100 -0.03 1.82 -11.64
N LEU A 101 0.13 0.73 -12.40
CA LEU A 101 1.23 -0.22 -12.22
C LEU A 101 2.59 0.46 -12.39
N ASN A 102 2.72 1.33 -13.40
CA ASN A 102 3.95 2.10 -13.60
C ASN A 102 4.18 3.16 -12.51
N LYS A 103 3.11 3.79 -11.98
CA LYS A 103 3.22 4.68 -10.82
C LYS A 103 3.74 3.94 -9.58
N LEU A 104 3.22 2.75 -9.31
CA LEU A 104 3.70 1.89 -8.21
C LEU A 104 5.16 1.48 -8.40
N ARG A 105 5.57 1.16 -9.63
CA ARG A 105 6.98 0.88 -9.94
C ARG A 105 7.86 2.09 -9.61
N VAL A 106 7.53 3.27 -10.16
CA VAL A 106 8.35 4.48 -9.98
C VAL A 106 8.47 4.89 -8.51
N LEU A 107 7.36 4.91 -7.76
CA LEU A 107 7.39 5.24 -6.34
C LEU A 107 8.13 4.16 -5.52
N GLY A 108 7.93 2.90 -5.87
CA GLY A 108 8.61 1.78 -5.23
C GLY A 108 10.13 1.77 -5.47
N ASP A 109 10.56 2.12 -6.69
CA ASP A 109 11.98 2.26 -7.03
C ASP A 109 12.63 3.38 -6.21
N ASP A 110 11.93 4.50 -5.97
CA ASP A 110 12.37 5.56 -5.05
C ASP A 110 12.43 5.08 -3.59
N CYS A 111 11.54 4.18 -3.15
CA CYS A 111 11.65 3.58 -1.83
C CYS A 111 12.87 2.63 -1.70
N ILE A 112 13.28 1.96 -2.79
CA ILE A 112 14.42 1.03 -2.77
C ILE A 112 15.76 1.78 -2.89
N TRP A 113 15.85 2.73 -3.82
CA TRP A 113 17.13 3.36 -4.23
C TRP A 113 17.19 4.87 -3.97
N GLY A 114 16.10 5.47 -3.47
CA GLY A 114 15.99 6.92 -3.38
C GLY A 114 16.83 7.58 -2.29
N GLU A 115 17.39 6.83 -1.34
CA GLU A 115 18.26 7.42 -0.30
C GLU A 115 19.50 8.10 -0.90
N GLU A 116 19.97 7.58 -2.03
CA GLU A 116 21.11 8.14 -2.78
C GLU A 116 20.71 9.29 -3.72
N ALA A 117 19.41 9.58 -3.85
CA ALA A 117 18.90 10.60 -4.76
C ALA A 117 19.19 12.03 -4.23
N PRO A 118 19.41 13.00 -5.14
CA PRO A 118 19.64 14.39 -4.74
C PRO A 118 18.45 14.95 -3.94
N ASP A 119 18.73 15.92 -3.06
CA ASP A 119 17.71 16.62 -2.27
C ASP A 119 16.61 17.20 -3.18
N GLN A 120 15.36 16.88 -2.86
CA GLN A 120 14.16 17.30 -3.60
C GLN A 120 13.40 18.43 -2.88
N GLY A 121 14.01 19.08 -1.89
CA GLY A 121 13.35 20.11 -1.10
C GLY A 121 12.42 19.56 -0.02
N MET A 122 12.60 18.30 0.36
CA MET A 122 11.90 17.64 1.47
C MET A 122 12.79 16.58 2.10
N THR A 123 12.54 16.26 3.38
CA THR A 123 13.31 15.22 4.06
C THR A 123 13.04 13.85 3.44
N PHE A 124 14.01 12.93 3.55
CA PHE A 124 13.83 11.56 3.09
C PHE A 124 12.63 10.89 3.78
N GLU A 125 12.47 11.11 5.08
CA GLU A 125 11.35 10.58 5.86
C GLU A 125 9.99 11.08 5.36
N ASP A 126 9.84 12.40 5.15
CA ASP A 126 8.63 12.98 4.60
C ASP A 126 8.32 12.43 3.20
N ARG A 127 9.36 12.24 2.36
CA ARG A 127 9.22 11.68 1.01
C ARG A 127 8.74 10.24 1.06
N MET A 128 9.32 9.40 1.93
CA MET A 128 8.90 8.01 2.10
C MET A 128 7.46 7.92 2.64
N GLY A 129 7.07 8.82 3.55
CA GLY A 129 5.69 8.94 4.03
C GLY A 129 4.71 9.26 2.88
N GLN A 130 5.03 10.27 2.06
CA GLN A 130 4.22 10.62 0.89
C GLN A 130 4.16 9.50 -0.14
N ASN A 131 5.28 8.83 -0.43
CA ASN A 131 5.32 7.69 -1.33
C ASN A 131 4.44 6.56 -0.80
N ALA A 132 4.57 6.17 0.47
CA ALA A 132 3.78 5.10 1.08
C ALA A 132 2.27 5.38 0.96
N ARG A 133 1.84 6.62 1.26
CA ARG A 133 0.45 7.06 1.08
C ARG A 133 -0.02 6.90 -0.36
N HIS A 134 0.71 7.49 -1.31
CA HIS A 134 0.32 7.45 -2.71
C HIS A 134 0.35 6.04 -3.30
N MET A 135 1.27 5.19 -2.82
CA MET A 135 1.32 3.79 -3.21
C MET A 135 0.14 3.01 -2.64
N MET A 136 -0.28 3.24 -1.39
CA MET A 136 -1.47 2.59 -0.82
C MET A 136 -2.75 2.97 -1.58
N GLU A 137 -2.95 4.26 -1.85
CA GLU A 137 -4.08 4.76 -2.65
C GLU A 137 -4.06 4.14 -4.06
N THR A 138 -2.89 4.06 -4.68
CA THR A 138 -2.77 3.49 -6.04
C THR A 138 -2.94 1.96 -6.02
N MET A 139 -2.46 1.28 -4.98
CA MET A 139 -2.59 -0.16 -4.81
C MET A 139 -4.05 -0.57 -4.63
N MET A 140 -4.83 0.21 -3.88
CA MET A 140 -6.29 0.04 -3.73
C MET A 140 -6.98 0.00 -5.10
N GLU A 141 -6.66 0.93 -5.98
CA GLU A 141 -7.21 0.93 -7.33
C GLU A 141 -6.73 -0.27 -8.17
N VAL A 142 -5.44 -0.63 -8.06
CA VAL A 142 -4.86 -1.76 -8.80
C VAL A 142 -5.50 -3.09 -8.40
N THR A 143 -5.79 -3.29 -7.12
CA THR A 143 -6.42 -4.52 -6.62
C THR A 143 -7.90 -4.58 -6.96
N LYS A 144 -8.64 -3.46 -6.96
CA LYS A 144 -10.01 -3.41 -7.50
C LYS A 144 -10.06 -3.84 -8.96
N ASP A 145 -9.22 -3.26 -9.81
CA ASP A 145 -9.13 -3.60 -11.23
C ASP A 145 -8.80 -5.09 -11.44
N MET A 146 -7.94 -5.66 -10.59
CA MET A 146 -7.61 -7.09 -10.59
C MET A 146 -8.83 -7.94 -10.26
N CYS A 147 -9.55 -7.62 -9.18
CA CYS A 147 -10.76 -8.31 -8.75
C CYS A 147 -11.90 -8.20 -9.79
N GLU A 148 -12.10 -7.03 -10.40
CA GLU A 148 -13.08 -6.84 -11.48
C GLU A 148 -12.75 -7.75 -12.67
N LYS A 149 -11.49 -7.74 -13.12
CA LYS A 149 -11.11 -8.45 -14.35
C LYS A 149 -11.14 -9.95 -14.22
N ILE A 150 -10.60 -10.46 -13.12
CA ILE A 150 -10.39 -11.89 -12.92
C ILE A 150 -11.62 -12.51 -12.27
N ASN A 151 -12.21 -11.85 -11.26
CA ASN A 151 -13.30 -12.40 -10.45
C ASN A 151 -14.68 -11.85 -10.83
N LYS A 152 -14.76 -10.88 -11.75
CA LYS A 152 -16.03 -10.22 -12.15
C LYS A 152 -16.75 -9.54 -10.98
N ARG A 153 -15.97 -9.07 -10.00
CA ARG A 153 -16.44 -8.31 -8.83
C ARG A 153 -16.56 -6.83 -9.21
N ASP A 154 -17.78 -6.34 -9.35
CA ASP A 154 -18.09 -4.93 -9.63
C ASP A 154 -18.50 -4.14 -8.37
N ASP A 155 -18.77 -4.85 -7.28
CA ASP A 155 -19.13 -4.32 -5.97
C ASP A 155 -17.96 -3.72 -5.17
N VAL A 156 -16.71 -3.96 -5.60
CA VAL A 156 -15.50 -3.43 -4.95
C VAL A 156 -15.18 -1.98 -5.34
N PHE A 157 -15.97 -1.37 -6.22
CA PHE A 157 -15.72 -0.01 -6.71
C PHE A 157 -15.77 1.04 -5.58
N ASP A 158 -16.67 0.85 -4.61
CA ASP A 158 -16.90 1.74 -3.47
C ASP A 158 -15.90 1.52 -2.31
N GLU A 159 -14.93 0.61 -2.48
CA GLU A 159 -13.84 0.45 -1.51
C GLU A 159 -12.87 1.63 -1.64
N PHE A 160 -12.32 2.14 -0.55
CA PHE A 160 -11.33 3.21 -0.58
C PHE A 160 -10.23 2.94 0.42
N PHE A 161 -9.05 3.50 0.17
CA PHE A 161 -7.99 3.49 1.17
C PHE A 161 -8.35 4.47 2.28
N LEU A 162 -8.54 3.94 3.48
CA LEU A 162 -8.83 4.65 4.72
C LEU A 162 -7.57 4.60 5.60
N GLU A 163 -6.83 5.69 5.59
CA GLU A 163 -5.59 5.84 6.37
C GLU A 163 -5.87 5.69 7.88
N GLU A 164 -7.03 6.17 8.34
CA GLU A 164 -7.51 6.06 9.73
C GLU A 164 -7.86 4.62 10.16
N ALA A 165 -8.08 3.71 9.19
CA ALA A 165 -8.37 2.31 9.48
C ALA A 165 -7.09 1.48 9.68
N LEU A 166 -5.91 2.08 9.48
CA LEU A 166 -4.64 1.41 9.66
C LEU A 166 -4.32 1.18 11.14
N PRO A 167 -3.61 0.09 11.47
CA PRO A 167 -3.19 -0.18 12.83
C PRO A 167 -2.25 0.93 13.34
N GLU A 168 -2.75 1.78 14.23
CA GLU A 168 -1.95 2.80 14.92
C GLU A 168 -0.80 2.16 15.73
N THR A 169 0.24 2.94 15.98
CA THR A 169 1.27 2.53 16.92
C THR A 169 0.66 2.47 18.33
N LYS A 170 0.89 1.37 19.07
CA LYS A 170 0.55 1.30 20.50
C LYS A 170 1.28 2.39 21.32
N GLU A 171 2.33 3.00 20.77
CA GLU A 171 3.04 4.12 21.39
C GLU A 171 2.30 5.45 21.30
N GLU A 172 1.56 5.75 20.23
CA GLU A 172 0.83 7.02 20.10
C GLU A 172 -0.51 6.99 20.84
N ALA A 173 -1.24 5.88 20.78
CA ALA A 173 -2.42 5.67 21.62
C ALA A 173 -2.09 5.77 23.13
N GLY A 174 -0.88 5.36 23.52
CA GLY A 174 -0.33 5.51 24.88
C GLY A 174 0.06 6.95 25.22
N LYS A 175 0.64 7.69 24.27
CA LYS A 175 1.02 9.11 24.47
C LYS A 175 -0.20 10.03 24.55
N GLU A 176 -1.24 9.80 23.74
CA GLU A 176 -2.49 10.57 23.83
C GLU A 176 -3.26 10.28 25.12
N THR A 177 -3.29 9.02 25.57
CA THR A 177 -3.90 8.67 26.87
C THR A 177 -3.12 9.24 28.05
N LEU A 178 -1.79 9.25 28.00
CA LEU A 178 -0.93 9.89 29.00
C LEU A 178 -1.13 11.41 29.02
N ALA A 179 -1.10 12.07 27.85
CA ALA A 179 -1.33 13.51 27.74
C ALA A 179 -2.75 13.91 28.22
N ALA A 180 -3.78 13.13 27.87
CA ALA A 180 -5.15 13.36 28.34
C ALA A 180 -5.29 13.14 29.87
N ALA A 181 -4.53 12.21 30.45
CA ALA A 181 -4.49 12.00 31.89
C ALA A 181 -3.74 13.13 32.64
N GLU A 182 -2.65 13.66 32.07
CA GLU A 182 -1.91 14.81 32.61
C GLU A 182 -2.74 16.10 32.59
N ILE A 183 -3.52 16.33 31.53
CA ILE A 183 -4.42 17.48 31.44
C ILE A 183 -5.55 17.38 32.48
N LYS A 184 -6.13 16.19 32.68
CA LYS A 184 -7.18 15.97 33.70
C LYS A 184 -6.67 16.15 35.13
N THR A 185 -5.49 15.62 35.44
CA THR A 185 -4.87 15.74 36.78
C THR A 185 -4.46 17.19 37.09
N SER A 186 -3.93 17.92 36.10
CA SER A 186 -3.64 19.36 36.21
C SER A 186 -4.91 20.20 36.45
N ALA A 187 -5.99 19.91 35.73
CA ALA A 187 -7.28 20.58 35.91
C ALA A 187 -7.92 20.31 37.28
N GLU A 188 -7.80 19.10 37.82
CA GLU A 188 -8.31 18.75 39.16
C GLU A 188 -7.51 19.41 40.29
N ASN A 189 -6.18 19.46 40.17
CA ASN A 189 -5.32 20.12 41.16
C ASN A 189 -5.54 21.64 41.20
N THR A 190 -5.78 22.24 40.03
CA THR A 190 -6.10 23.67 39.92
C THR A 190 -7.45 23.99 40.58
N LYS A 191 -8.47 23.14 40.39
CA LYS A 191 -9.78 23.29 41.05
C LYS A 191 -9.66 23.15 42.58
N LYS A 192 -8.94 22.14 43.07
CA LYS A 192 -8.73 21.94 44.53
C LYS A 192 -7.99 23.14 45.17
N SER A 193 -6.99 23.71 44.49
CA SER A 193 -6.26 24.90 44.95
C SER A 193 -7.15 26.15 45.03
N LEU A 194 -8.04 26.34 44.04
CA LEU A 194 -9.00 27.45 44.02
C LEU A 194 -10.05 27.32 45.13
N PHE A 195 -10.59 26.11 45.37
CA PHE A 195 -11.52 25.87 46.48
C PHE A 195 -10.86 26.12 47.84
N ALA A 196 -9.63 25.67 48.06
CA ALA A 196 -8.91 25.91 49.32
C ALA A 196 -8.66 27.41 49.59
N ARG A 197 -8.49 28.24 48.56
CA ARG A 197 -8.32 29.70 48.70
C ARG A 197 -9.61 30.46 48.99
N ILE A 198 -10.77 29.94 48.58
CA ILE A 198 -12.06 30.62 48.75
C ILE A 198 -12.66 30.34 50.14
N PHE A 199 -12.41 29.16 50.72
CA PHE A 199 -13.03 28.71 51.98
C PHE A 199 -12.13 28.85 53.23
N HIS A 200 -10.99 29.52 53.12
CA HIS A 200 -10.09 29.85 54.24
C HIS A 200 -9.91 31.36 54.46
N ARG A 201 -11.00 32.12 54.32
CA ARG A 201 -11.07 33.50 54.81
C ARG A 201 -12.28 33.70 55.71
#